data_AF-A0A7S0F6M9-F1
#
_entry.id   AF-A0A7S0F6M9-F1
#
_cell.length_a   1.000
_cell.length_b   1.000
_cell.length_c   1.000
_cell.angle_alpha   90.00
_cell.angle_beta   90.00
_cell.angle_gamma   90.00
#
_symmetry.space_group_name_H-M   'P 1'
#
loop_
_entity.id
_entity.type
_entity.pdbx_description
1 polymer ?
#
loop_
_entity_poly.entity_id
_entity_poly.type
_entity_poly.pdbx_seq_one_letter_code
_entity_poly.pdbx_strand_id
1 'polypeptide(L)'
;VGLVGQWLGCWRPRKDARLFESIVVIFEDDMEVSPMYWRWLKSMWPRYRRRQDLIGISLQSQHLVASDGRDNLRVDNAHEPFLYKVPGSWGFSPHPRTWRLFLRWYEAKAATGYEPDDLTFKGRDVITSKWWKDIKRSGKSPSMWTAWCMRFMEDKGLFGMYPNLPGRRAFTATWSEPGEHDAGHMGGRLSGPLQQSWDETCDKFPEDPWRIDFDGSRITLPPPPPLRPRKCDLTGVNVIFDGYIYHLTHGRLDGGVAKMWHEIVPFMVQAVTEHGGAFTHCAYSDRVLFSGVKNLDCHSLQRVKELPGERKVLFSSYYQGSPDACFVHMVYDHIPERTGMDAGPGSEYWPRIDNLRHAGGFLSISKSTTNDLCELYGMCEKKLVATSDNRAAPIFKPASKEEEEDFRARYDLRKPYILIVGKRYGYKNYDVFWEGLEAMPQSFRSKYMVLLVGLPEDKDHGIDVKDVKMIPEKDMPTLYSASAVFVYTSSYEGFGMPPVEAAACGAQLILGPFHRHRMRQVFGDLAQYAETPEEMVAALTNVDKSRVPASSALVERAKLYGTDPRHGWNEVAKDYLEYMIHGPFRTYTLGGRNCKPLVVDPDDCRFETTPHGLKLAS
;
A
#
# COMPACT_ATOMS: atom_id res chain seq x y z
N VAL A 1 4.48 24.13 -22.80
CA VAL A 1 5.84 23.90 -23.36
C VAL A 1 6.82 24.74 -22.54
N GLY A 2 8.08 24.36 -22.42
CA GLY A 2 9.07 25.04 -21.56
C GLY A 2 8.94 24.68 -20.06
N LEU A 3 9.75 25.33 -19.21
CA LEU A 3 9.91 25.02 -17.78
C LEU A 3 8.59 24.93 -17.02
N VAL A 4 7.67 25.89 -17.21
CA VAL A 4 6.32 25.83 -16.60
C VAL A 4 5.54 24.59 -17.03
N GLY A 5 5.58 24.24 -18.32
CA GLY A 5 4.87 23.06 -18.81
C GLY A 5 5.45 21.76 -18.25
N GLN A 6 6.78 21.68 -18.12
CA GLN A 6 7.47 20.52 -17.55
C GLN A 6 7.12 20.41 -16.06
N TRP A 7 7.42 21.43 -15.26
CA TRP A 7 7.18 21.44 -13.81
C TRP A 7 5.72 21.19 -13.42
N LEU A 8 4.77 21.91 -14.04
CA LEU A 8 3.35 21.78 -13.71
C LEU A 8 2.71 20.52 -14.32
N GLY A 9 3.39 19.91 -15.31
CA GLY A 9 3.00 18.65 -15.94
C GLY A 9 3.48 17.40 -15.19
N CYS A 10 4.60 17.48 -14.47
CA CYS A 10 5.26 16.34 -13.81
C CYS A 10 4.34 15.57 -12.85
N TRP A 11 3.49 16.27 -12.10
CA TRP A 11 2.60 15.60 -11.15
C TRP A 11 1.30 16.36 -10.92
N ARG A 12 0.18 15.64 -11.12
CA ARG A 12 -1.19 16.14 -10.92
C ARG A 12 -1.92 15.26 -9.91
N PRO A 13 -1.88 15.60 -8.61
CA PRO A 13 -2.50 14.78 -7.56
C PRO A 13 -4.01 14.63 -7.74
N ARG A 14 -4.49 13.38 -7.72
CA ARG A 14 -5.93 13.05 -7.72
C ARG A 14 -6.53 13.29 -6.33
N LYS A 15 -7.81 13.65 -6.26
CA LYS A 15 -8.55 13.75 -4.99
C LYS A 15 -9.03 12.35 -4.61
N ASP A 16 -8.13 11.51 -4.10
CA ASP A 16 -8.43 10.16 -3.63
C ASP A 16 -7.78 9.89 -2.26
N ALA A 17 -8.02 8.70 -1.71
CA ALA A 17 -7.52 8.25 -0.41
C ALA A 17 -5.99 8.39 -0.27
N ARG A 18 -5.23 8.27 -1.36
CA ARG A 18 -3.76 8.25 -1.35
C ARG A 18 -3.13 9.63 -1.50
N LEU A 19 -3.94 10.68 -1.59
CA LEU A 19 -3.47 12.06 -1.78
C LEU A 19 -2.38 12.41 -0.76
N PHE A 20 -2.57 12.04 0.51
CA PHE A 20 -1.62 12.28 1.60
C PHE A 20 -0.77 11.05 1.95
N GLU A 21 -0.73 10.01 1.13
CA GLU A 21 0.25 8.93 1.25
C GLU A 21 1.41 9.15 0.28
N SER A 22 1.12 9.74 -0.87
CA SER A 22 2.12 10.09 -1.88
C SER A 22 3.18 11.06 -1.34
N ILE A 23 4.44 10.64 -1.25
CA ILE A 23 5.61 11.53 -1.23
C ILE A 23 6.09 11.63 -2.68
N VAL A 24 6.10 12.84 -3.24
CA VAL A 24 6.62 13.11 -4.58
C VAL A 24 7.76 14.10 -4.47
N VAL A 25 8.78 13.94 -5.30
CA VAL A 25 9.89 14.90 -5.44
C VAL A 25 10.06 15.17 -6.92
N ILE A 26 10.21 16.44 -7.26
CA ILE A 26 10.50 16.93 -8.61
C ILE A 26 11.94 17.43 -8.59
N PHE A 27 12.73 16.94 -9.55
CA PHE A 27 14.13 17.29 -9.76
C PHE A 27 14.30 17.90 -11.15
N GLU A 28 15.22 18.86 -11.28
CA GLU A 28 15.78 19.27 -12.57
C GLU A 28 16.88 18.29 -13.01
N ASP A 29 17.29 18.38 -14.27
CA ASP A 29 18.18 17.45 -14.96
C ASP A 29 19.67 17.62 -14.60
N ASP A 30 20.07 18.78 -14.11
CA ASP A 30 21.44 19.21 -13.82
C ASP A 30 21.85 19.04 -12.35
N MET A 31 21.27 18.05 -11.67
CA MET A 31 21.34 17.94 -10.21
C MET A 31 22.12 16.76 -9.66
N GLU A 32 22.83 16.99 -8.57
CA GLU A 32 23.32 15.97 -7.65
C GLU A 32 22.47 15.93 -6.37
N VAL A 33 22.15 14.72 -5.91
CA VAL A 33 21.25 14.47 -4.79
C VAL A 33 21.99 13.74 -3.68
N SER A 34 21.87 14.25 -2.46
CA SER A 34 22.38 13.62 -1.25
C SER A 34 21.79 12.21 -1.09
N PRO A 35 22.56 11.18 -0.67
CA PRO A 35 22.00 9.86 -0.38
C PRO A 35 20.97 9.87 0.77
N MET A 36 20.92 10.93 1.57
CA MET A 36 20.06 11.05 2.76
C MET A 36 18.71 11.69 2.46
N TYR A 37 18.50 12.31 1.30
CA TYR A 37 17.31 13.11 1.00
C TYR A 37 15.99 12.34 1.23
N TRP A 38 15.93 11.09 0.78
CA TRP A 38 14.72 10.29 0.83
C TRP A 38 14.38 9.87 2.25
N ARG A 39 15.40 9.51 3.04
CA ARG A 39 15.23 9.19 4.46
C ARG A 39 14.72 10.41 5.23
N TRP A 40 15.25 11.60 4.92
CA TRP A 40 14.81 12.84 5.54
C TRP A 40 13.37 13.19 5.19
N LEU A 41 13.00 13.14 3.90
CA LEU A 41 11.61 13.35 3.46
C LEU A 41 10.61 12.37 4.09
N LYS A 42 10.95 11.08 4.16
CA LYS A 42 10.10 10.07 4.83
C LYS A 42 9.93 10.32 6.33
N SER A 43 10.91 10.96 6.97
CA SER A 43 10.84 11.32 8.39
C SER A 43 10.04 12.60 8.60
N MET A 44 10.15 13.55 7.67
CA MET A 44 9.60 14.89 7.79
C MET A 44 8.13 14.95 7.38
N TRP A 45 7.75 14.31 6.26
CA TRP A 45 6.38 14.36 5.78
C TRP A 45 5.32 13.91 6.80
N PRO A 46 5.46 12.78 7.53
CA PRO A 46 4.47 12.38 8.53
C PRO A 46 4.18 13.45 9.58
N ARG A 47 5.14 14.32 9.89
CA ARG A 47 5.03 15.40 10.89
C ARG A 47 4.34 16.64 10.34
N TYR A 48 4.64 17.01 9.10
CA TYR A 48 4.22 18.29 8.53
C TYR A 48 3.18 18.21 7.43
N ARG A 49 2.84 17.01 6.94
CA ARG A 49 1.91 16.79 5.84
C ARG A 49 0.49 17.29 6.09
N ARG A 50 0.13 17.58 7.34
CA ARG A 50 -1.18 18.14 7.69
C ARG A 50 -1.17 19.66 7.84
N ARG A 51 -0.01 20.31 7.71
CA ARG A 51 0.08 21.76 7.76
C ARG A 51 -0.62 22.38 6.56
N GLN A 52 -1.47 23.35 6.84
CA GLN A 52 -2.24 24.05 5.80
C GLN A 52 -1.48 25.25 5.22
N ASP A 53 -0.40 25.66 5.87
CA ASP A 53 0.46 26.78 5.48
C ASP A 53 1.65 26.35 4.62
N LEU A 54 1.68 25.11 4.11
CA LEU A 54 2.75 24.59 3.25
C LEU A 54 2.35 24.50 1.78
N ILE A 55 3.21 24.96 0.88
CA ILE A 55 3.15 24.60 -0.55
C ILE A 55 3.98 23.35 -0.87
N GLY A 56 5.00 23.06 -0.07
CA GLY A 56 5.91 21.92 -0.25
C GLY A 56 7.22 22.10 0.53
N ILE A 57 8.17 21.19 0.27
CA ILE A 57 9.48 21.12 0.90
C ILE A 57 10.55 21.31 -0.17
N SER A 58 11.43 22.29 0.02
CA SER A 58 12.67 22.43 -0.74
C SER A 58 13.73 21.47 -0.20
N LEU A 59 14.52 20.88 -1.08
CA LEU A 59 15.72 20.08 -0.74
C LEU A 59 17.01 20.90 -0.85
N GLN A 60 16.90 22.15 -1.28
CA GLN A 60 18.01 23.07 -1.45
C GLN A 60 18.49 23.62 -0.09
N SER A 61 19.73 24.11 -0.06
CA SER A 61 20.23 24.94 1.03
C SER A 61 19.56 26.33 1.01
N GLN A 62 19.71 27.06 2.11
CA GLN A 62 19.32 28.47 2.23
C GLN A 62 20.20 29.39 1.35
N HIS A 63 19.91 29.48 0.06
CA HIS A 63 20.50 30.51 -0.81
C HIS A 63 19.50 31.62 -1.05
N LEU A 64 19.77 32.79 -0.46
CA LEU A 64 19.16 34.07 -0.83
C LEU A 64 20.24 35.10 -1.03
N VAL A 65 20.02 36.04 -1.93
CA VAL A 65 20.91 37.17 -2.17
C VAL A 65 20.21 38.44 -1.68
N ALA A 66 20.77 39.10 -0.67
CA ALA A 66 20.29 40.40 -0.17
C ALA A 66 20.35 41.51 -1.25
N SER A 67 19.59 42.60 -1.05
CA SER A 67 19.39 43.72 -2.00
C SER A 67 20.65 44.46 -2.43
N ASP A 68 21.73 44.38 -1.65
CA ASP A 68 23.02 45.04 -1.90
C ASP A 68 24.09 44.07 -2.42
N GLY A 69 23.73 42.80 -2.63
CA GLY A 69 24.62 41.73 -3.04
C GLY A 69 25.55 41.21 -1.94
N ARG A 70 25.34 41.54 -0.66
CA ARG A 70 26.32 41.25 0.42
C ARG A 70 25.92 40.25 1.48
N ASP A 71 24.72 39.67 1.49
CA ASP A 71 24.46 38.57 2.43
C ASP A 71 23.66 37.40 1.85
N ASN A 72 24.15 36.20 2.19
CA ASN A 72 23.39 34.96 2.11
C ASN A 72 22.44 34.91 3.30
N LEU A 73 21.18 34.49 3.13
CA LEU A 73 20.28 34.24 4.26
C LEU A 73 20.93 33.32 5.29
N ARG A 74 20.93 33.75 6.55
CA ARG A 74 21.38 32.96 7.69
C ARG A 74 20.21 32.82 8.65
N VAL A 75 19.64 31.63 8.70
CA VAL A 75 18.63 31.28 9.70
C VAL A 75 19.36 30.65 10.87
N ASP A 76 19.58 31.43 11.93
CA ASP A 76 20.23 30.96 13.15
C ASP A 76 19.18 30.48 14.17
N ASN A 77 18.55 29.34 13.88
CA ASN A 77 17.54 28.69 14.71
C ASN A 77 18.01 27.30 15.17
N ALA A 78 19.29 27.18 15.53
CA ALA A 78 19.89 25.91 15.95
C ALA A 78 19.71 24.77 14.93
N HIS A 79 19.82 25.06 13.63
CA HIS A 79 19.71 24.08 12.53
C HIS A 79 18.35 23.38 12.40
N GLU A 80 17.30 23.99 12.92
CA GLU A 80 15.94 23.50 12.70
C GLU A 80 15.44 23.87 11.29
N PRO A 81 14.69 22.98 10.61
CA PRO A 81 13.98 23.34 9.40
C PRO A 81 13.12 24.59 9.60
N PHE A 82 12.94 25.39 8.55
CA PHE A 82 12.19 26.64 8.62
C PHE A 82 11.27 26.82 7.41
N LEU A 83 10.28 27.69 7.56
CA LEU A 83 9.32 28.06 6.53
C LEU A 83 9.75 29.35 5.84
N TYR A 84 9.65 29.40 4.53
CA TYR A 84 10.10 30.51 3.73
C TYR A 84 9.13 30.86 2.58
N LYS A 85 9.00 32.15 2.27
CA LYS A 85 8.07 32.68 1.26
C LYS A 85 8.47 32.44 -0.19
N VAL A 86 9.73 32.06 -0.46
CA VAL A 86 10.19 31.69 -1.80
C VAL A 86 10.29 30.17 -1.89
N PRO A 87 9.68 29.53 -2.90
CA PRO A 87 9.77 28.09 -3.10
C PRO A 87 11.13 27.69 -3.72
N GLY A 88 11.57 26.46 -3.44
CA GLY A 88 12.76 25.89 -4.09
C GLY A 88 12.50 25.65 -5.58
N SER A 89 13.49 25.99 -6.41
CA SER A 89 13.40 26.03 -7.87
C SER A 89 13.80 24.76 -8.62
N TRP A 90 14.57 23.84 -8.03
CA TRP A 90 15.15 22.66 -8.72
C TRP A 90 15.03 21.34 -7.94
N GLY A 91 14.92 21.35 -6.61
CA GLY A 91 14.68 20.16 -5.80
C GLY A 91 13.50 20.38 -4.85
N PHE A 92 12.29 19.94 -5.25
CA PHE A 92 11.07 20.31 -4.54
C PHE A 92 10.11 19.13 -4.38
N SER A 93 9.66 18.92 -3.14
CA SER A 93 8.64 17.94 -2.79
C SER A 93 7.31 18.67 -2.54
N PRO A 94 6.38 18.70 -3.51
CA PRO A 94 5.13 19.44 -3.38
C PRO A 94 4.20 18.86 -2.31
N HIS A 95 3.53 19.73 -1.56
CA HIS A 95 2.47 19.31 -0.65
C HIS A 95 1.20 18.96 -1.45
N PRO A 96 0.66 17.72 -1.37
CA PRO A 96 -0.33 17.23 -2.32
C PRO A 96 -1.59 18.09 -2.46
N ARG A 97 -2.14 18.59 -1.35
CA ARG A 97 -3.36 19.38 -1.33
C ARG A 97 -3.17 20.78 -1.90
N THR A 98 -2.16 21.50 -1.42
CA THR A 98 -1.92 22.89 -1.83
C THR A 98 -1.31 22.95 -3.23
N TRP A 99 -0.52 21.97 -3.64
CA TRP A 99 -0.08 21.81 -5.03
C TRP A 99 -1.25 21.62 -5.99
N ARG A 100 -2.23 20.78 -5.64
CA ARG A 100 -3.45 20.63 -6.45
C ARG A 100 -4.21 21.95 -6.60
N LEU A 101 -4.31 22.72 -5.52
CA LEU A 101 -4.98 24.03 -5.53
C LEU A 101 -4.19 25.03 -6.39
N PHE A 102 -2.86 25.00 -6.31
CA PHE A 102 -1.98 25.81 -7.14
C PHE A 102 -2.17 25.51 -8.62
N LEU A 103 -2.16 24.23 -9.03
CA LEU A 103 -2.36 23.84 -10.43
C LEU A 103 -3.70 24.35 -10.98
N ARG A 104 -4.79 24.19 -10.22
CA ARG A 104 -6.12 24.70 -10.62
C ARG A 104 -6.15 26.22 -10.71
N TRP A 105 -5.52 26.90 -9.75
CA TRP A 105 -5.42 28.35 -9.76
C TRP A 105 -4.61 28.84 -10.96
N TYR A 106 -3.48 28.19 -11.25
CA TYR A 106 -2.65 28.48 -12.41
C TYR A 106 -3.45 28.34 -13.71
N GLU A 107 -4.14 27.21 -13.92
CA GLU A 107 -4.93 26.97 -15.13
C GLU A 107 -6.03 28.03 -15.30
N ALA A 108 -6.74 28.36 -14.22
CA ALA A 108 -7.79 29.37 -14.24
C ALA A 108 -7.25 30.77 -14.57
N LYS A 109 -6.08 31.14 -14.04
CA LYS A 109 -5.44 32.45 -14.28
C LYS A 109 -4.79 32.54 -15.66
N ALA A 110 -4.06 31.51 -16.07
CA ALA A 110 -3.43 31.46 -17.39
C ALA A 110 -4.48 31.57 -18.51
N ALA A 111 -5.67 30.98 -18.33
CA ALA A 111 -6.78 31.10 -19.28
C ALA A 111 -7.30 32.54 -19.46
N THR A 112 -7.07 33.45 -18.51
CA THR A 112 -7.47 34.87 -18.64
C THR A 112 -6.37 35.76 -19.22
N GLY A 113 -5.23 35.20 -19.64
CA GLY A 113 -4.06 35.97 -20.04
C GLY A 113 -3.36 36.69 -18.88
N TYR A 114 -3.56 36.23 -17.64
CA TYR A 114 -2.86 36.78 -16.48
C TYR A 114 -1.37 36.40 -16.53
N GLU A 115 -0.49 37.33 -16.15
CA GLU A 115 0.96 37.12 -16.07
C GLU A 115 1.48 37.55 -14.68
N PRO A 116 2.30 36.75 -13.98
CA PRO A 116 2.82 37.05 -12.65
C PRO A 116 4.04 38.00 -12.70
N ASP A 117 3.94 39.07 -13.47
CA ASP A 117 5.05 39.99 -13.79
C ASP A 117 5.38 40.96 -12.65
N ASP A 118 4.42 41.14 -11.76
CA ASP A 118 4.53 41.96 -10.56
C ASP A 118 4.70 41.08 -9.31
N LEU A 119 5.96 40.87 -8.93
CA LEU A 119 6.36 40.27 -7.66
C LEU A 119 6.55 41.35 -6.57
N THR A 120 5.76 42.42 -6.62
CA THR A 120 5.66 43.39 -5.53
C THR A 120 4.61 42.91 -4.54
N PHE A 121 5.02 42.62 -3.31
CA PHE A 121 4.12 42.09 -2.27
C PHE A 121 3.97 43.10 -1.14
N LYS A 122 2.73 43.59 -0.94
CA LYS A 122 2.40 44.60 0.10
C LYS A 122 3.27 45.86 0.03
N GLY A 123 3.56 46.34 -1.18
CA GLY A 123 4.39 47.54 -1.40
C GLY A 123 5.90 47.33 -1.21
N ARG A 124 6.35 46.08 -1.09
CA ARG A 124 7.77 45.70 -1.03
C ARG A 124 8.15 44.96 -2.30
N ASP A 125 9.23 45.38 -2.96
CA ASP A 125 9.79 44.65 -4.09
C ASP A 125 10.46 43.37 -3.60
N VAL A 126 10.11 42.22 -4.18
CA VAL A 126 10.95 41.03 -4.04
C VAL A 126 12.27 41.30 -4.75
N ILE A 127 13.37 41.19 -4.01
CA ILE A 127 14.71 41.38 -4.54
C ILE A 127 14.99 40.24 -5.51
N THR A 128 15.12 40.60 -6.78
CA THR A 128 15.27 39.65 -7.87
C THR A 128 16.63 39.84 -8.53
N SER A 129 17.25 38.73 -8.95
CA SER A 129 18.54 38.74 -9.62
C SER A 129 18.48 39.57 -10.91
N LYS A 130 19.64 40.03 -11.40
CA LYS A 130 19.75 40.69 -12.71
C LYS A 130 19.11 39.84 -13.82
N TRP A 131 19.35 38.53 -13.77
CA TRP A 131 18.74 37.54 -14.66
C TRP A 131 17.20 37.57 -14.64
N TRP A 132 16.57 37.64 -13.46
CA TRP A 132 15.11 37.75 -13.37
C TRP A 132 14.60 39.09 -13.94
N LYS A 133 15.30 40.19 -13.68
CA LYS A 133 14.96 41.50 -14.29
C LYS A 133 15.08 41.46 -15.82
N ASP A 134 15.99 40.66 -16.36
CA ASP A 134 16.15 40.43 -17.81
C ASP A 134 15.04 39.55 -18.38
N ILE A 135 14.62 38.50 -17.66
CA ILE A 135 13.42 37.69 -18.01
C ILE A 135 12.17 38.57 -18.04
N LYS A 136 12.00 39.43 -17.04
CA LYS A 136 10.88 40.40 -16.99
C LYS A 136 10.93 41.37 -18.18
N ARG A 137 12.09 41.97 -18.46
CA ARG A 137 12.26 42.88 -19.62
C ARG A 137 12.02 42.21 -20.97
N SER A 138 12.28 40.91 -21.07
CA SER A 138 12.05 40.13 -22.29
C SER A 138 10.64 39.55 -22.42
N GLY A 139 9.74 39.82 -21.47
CA GLY A 139 8.35 39.32 -21.48
C GLY A 139 8.25 37.80 -21.28
N LYS A 140 9.27 37.17 -20.70
CA LYS A 140 9.34 35.71 -20.50
C LYS A 140 8.93 35.26 -19.09
N SER A 141 8.56 36.17 -18.18
CA SER A 141 8.11 35.82 -16.82
C SER A 141 7.04 34.71 -16.77
N PRO A 142 6.04 34.65 -17.69
CA PRO A 142 5.03 33.58 -17.67
C PRO A 142 5.61 32.18 -17.85
N SER A 143 6.85 32.04 -18.34
CA SER A 143 7.51 30.74 -18.54
C SER A 143 8.17 30.18 -17.27
N MET A 144 8.11 30.88 -16.13
CA MET A 144 8.74 30.50 -14.87
C MET A 144 7.72 30.11 -13.80
N TRP A 145 7.71 28.84 -13.40
CA TRP A 145 6.68 28.30 -12.49
C TRP A 145 6.79 28.88 -11.07
N THR A 146 8.00 29.23 -10.64
CA THR A 146 8.27 29.80 -9.32
C THR A 146 7.57 31.15 -9.12
N ALA A 147 7.42 31.97 -10.16
CA ALA A 147 6.69 33.24 -10.07
C ALA A 147 5.19 33.04 -9.86
N TRP A 148 4.58 32.12 -10.61
CA TRP A 148 3.21 31.69 -10.40
C TRP A 148 3.02 31.13 -8.98
N CYS A 149 3.96 30.31 -8.52
CA CYS A 149 3.92 29.69 -7.21
C CYS A 149 4.04 30.74 -6.09
N MET A 150 5.00 31.66 -6.16
CA MET A 150 5.16 32.76 -5.20
C MET A 150 3.91 33.62 -5.10
N ARG A 151 3.28 33.95 -6.25
CA ARG A 151 2.04 34.72 -6.22
C ARG A 151 0.91 33.95 -5.53
N PHE A 152 0.75 32.67 -5.86
CA PHE A 152 -0.24 31.82 -5.21
C PHE A 152 0.03 31.67 -3.71
N MET A 153 1.29 31.49 -3.32
CA MET A 153 1.71 31.40 -1.92
C MET A 153 1.39 32.69 -1.17
N GLU A 154 1.59 33.86 -1.77
CA GLU A 154 1.21 35.12 -1.14
C GLU A 154 -0.30 35.25 -0.99
N ASP A 155 -1.06 35.03 -2.06
CA ASP A 155 -2.53 35.09 -2.05
C ASP A 155 -3.16 34.11 -1.04
N LYS A 156 -2.46 33.02 -0.70
CA LYS A 156 -2.93 31.95 0.20
C LYS A 156 -2.22 31.87 1.54
N GLY A 157 -1.26 32.75 1.81
CA GLY A 157 -0.48 32.73 3.06
C GLY A 157 0.35 31.45 3.25
N LEU A 158 0.87 30.86 2.18
CA LEU A 158 1.65 29.61 2.19
C LEU A 158 3.16 29.86 2.22
N PHE A 159 3.90 28.82 2.59
CA PHE A 159 5.35 28.77 2.72
C PHE A 159 5.94 27.48 2.12
N GLY A 160 7.17 27.55 1.61
CA GLY A 160 8.00 26.37 1.36
C GLY A 160 8.84 26.05 2.60
N MET A 161 9.01 24.78 2.93
CA MET A 161 9.89 24.39 4.04
C MET A 161 11.29 24.05 3.54
N TYR A 162 12.32 24.51 4.23
CA TYR A 162 13.73 24.31 3.89
C TYR A 162 14.48 23.57 5.00
N PRO A 163 15.44 22.70 4.66
CA PRO A 163 16.43 22.21 5.61
C PRO A 163 17.36 23.36 6.05
N ASN A 164 17.88 23.29 7.28
CA ASN A 164 18.90 24.23 7.78
C ASN A 164 20.14 23.48 8.30
N LEU A 165 20.83 22.78 7.40
CA LEU A 165 21.92 21.89 7.77
C LEU A 165 23.23 22.66 8.03
N PRO A 166 24.08 22.19 8.97
CA PRO A 166 25.38 22.79 9.24
C PRO A 166 26.25 22.90 7.98
N GLY A 167 27.08 23.95 7.92
CA GLY A 167 27.96 24.18 6.78
C GLY A 167 27.24 24.48 5.47
N ARG A 168 25.96 24.91 5.54
CA ARG A 168 25.09 25.17 4.38
C ARG A 168 24.92 23.94 3.49
N ARG A 169 24.95 22.76 4.09
CA ARG A 169 24.67 21.53 3.36
C ARG A 169 23.23 21.52 2.85
N ALA A 170 23.03 20.83 1.74
CA ALA A 170 21.71 20.63 1.14
C ALA A 170 21.46 19.13 0.92
N PHE A 171 20.22 18.80 0.62
CA PHE A 171 19.88 17.49 0.06
C PHE A 171 20.00 17.46 -1.47
N THR A 172 20.08 18.63 -2.10
CA THR A 172 20.23 18.78 -3.55
C THR A 172 21.12 19.96 -3.90
N ALA A 173 21.94 19.80 -4.94
CA ALA A 173 22.76 20.86 -5.51
C ALA A 173 22.79 20.73 -7.04
N THR A 174 22.75 21.86 -7.75
CA THR A 174 22.91 21.94 -9.22
C THR A 174 24.40 22.09 -9.58
N TRP A 175 24.78 21.58 -10.76
CA TRP A 175 26.09 21.77 -11.40
C TRP A 175 26.12 23.09 -12.21
N SER A 176 27.19 23.88 -12.07
CA SER A 176 27.41 25.01 -12.97
C SER A 176 27.95 24.54 -14.33
N GLU A 177 27.16 24.71 -15.40
CA GLU A 177 27.62 24.47 -16.77
C GLU A 177 28.22 25.75 -17.42
N PRO A 178 29.36 25.64 -18.13
CA PRO A 178 29.94 26.79 -18.82
C PRO A 178 29.02 27.30 -19.93
N GLY A 179 28.69 28.59 -19.90
CA GLY A 179 27.85 29.25 -20.91
C GLY A 179 26.35 29.34 -20.58
N GLU A 180 25.84 28.48 -19.69
CA GLU A 180 24.44 28.56 -19.19
C GLU A 180 24.34 29.38 -17.90
N HIS A 181 25.27 29.19 -16.96
CA HIS A 181 25.20 29.78 -15.62
C HIS A 181 26.27 30.85 -15.35
N ASP A 182 27.43 30.77 -15.99
CA ASP A 182 28.53 31.73 -15.87
C ASP A 182 29.06 32.12 -17.25
N ALA A 183 29.20 33.43 -17.51
CA ALA A 183 29.83 33.97 -18.72
C ALA A 183 31.37 33.82 -18.71
N GLY A 184 31.93 33.07 -17.75
CA GLY A 184 33.36 32.82 -17.56
C GLY A 184 33.68 31.34 -17.42
N HIS A 185 34.92 30.96 -17.74
CA HIS A 185 35.42 29.57 -17.88
C HIS A 185 35.51 28.74 -16.56
N MET A 186 34.51 28.79 -15.68
CA MET A 186 34.46 27.97 -14.45
C MET A 186 33.24 27.03 -14.41
N GLY A 187 33.07 26.22 -15.45
CA GLY A 187 32.11 25.10 -15.40
C GLY A 187 32.62 23.93 -14.55
N GLY A 188 31.71 23.09 -14.06
CA GLY A 188 32.02 21.84 -13.37
C GLY A 188 32.12 21.93 -11.85
N ARG A 189 31.39 22.85 -11.20
CA ARG A 189 31.32 22.94 -9.73
C ARG A 189 29.89 22.82 -9.22
N LEU A 190 29.69 22.06 -8.14
CA LEU A 190 28.42 22.05 -7.40
C LEU A 190 28.15 23.42 -6.77
N SER A 191 26.89 23.84 -6.83
CA SER A 191 26.37 25.04 -6.15
C SER A 191 26.53 25.03 -4.61
N GLY A 192 26.68 23.87 -3.98
CA GLY A 192 26.93 23.75 -2.55
C GLY A 192 27.22 22.32 -2.08
N PRO A 193 27.65 22.14 -0.82
CA PRO A 193 27.95 20.82 -0.28
C PRO A 193 26.66 20.01 -0.02
N LEU A 194 26.72 18.69 -0.23
CA LEU A 194 25.62 17.78 0.07
C LEU A 194 25.78 17.14 1.45
N GLN A 195 24.64 16.81 2.09
CA GLN A 195 24.62 16.00 3.31
C GLN A 195 24.91 14.54 2.96
N GLN A 196 26.12 14.05 3.25
CA GLN A 196 26.52 12.69 2.86
C GLN A 196 26.10 11.60 3.87
N SER A 197 25.96 11.96 5.14
CA SER A 197 25.63 11.02 6.23
C SER A 197 24.46 11.52 7.07
N TRP A 198 23.86 10.65 7.88
CA TRP A 198 22.82 11.06 8.84
C TRP A 198 23.47 11.59 10.12
N ASP A 199 23.09 12.78 10.57
CA ASP A 199 23.53 13.39 11.83
C ASP A 199 22.34 13.92 12.64
N GLU A 200 22.57 14.41 13.86
CA GLU A 200 21.53 14.88 14.77
C GLU A 200 20.66 16.02 14.22
N THR A 201 21.14 16.79 13.24
CA THR A 201 20.36 17.87 12.63
C THR A 201 19.31 17.34 11.67
N CYS A 202 19.51 16.14 11.11
CA CYS A 202 18.51 15.45 10.30
C CYS A 202 17.29 14.98 11.11
N ASP A 203 17.38 14.93 12.44
CA ASP A 203 16.30 14.52 13.34
C ASP A 203 15.52 15.71 13.96
N LYS A 204 15.89 16.95 13.62
CA LYS A 204 15.22 18.16 14.12
C LYS A 204 13.95 18.46 13.35
N PHE A 205 12.82 18.46 14.05
CA PHE A 205 11.50 18.76 13.50
C PHE A 205 10.67 19.59 14.49
N PRO A 206 10.83 20.93 14.53
CA PRO A 206 10.06 21.78 15.44
C PRO A 206 8.55 21.75 15.14
N GLU A 207 7.72 21.75 16.17
CA GLU A 207 6.25 21.83 16.01
C GLU A 207 5.82 23.12 15.29
N ASP A 208 6.46 24.24 15.64
CA ASP A 208 6.29 25.54 14.98
C ASP A 208 7.62 26.07 14.42
N PRO A 209 7.97 25.69 13.18
CA PRO A 209 9.19 26.18 12.53
C PRO A 209 9.14 27.69 12.34
N TRP A 210 10.31 28.34 12.36
CA TRP A 210 10.43 29.76 12.08
C TRP A 210 9.89 30.09 10.70
N ARG A 211 9.20 31.23 10.57
CA ARG A 211 8.69 31.74 9.29
C ARG A 211 9.54 32.91 8.86
N ILE A 212 10.01 32.84 7.62
CA ILE A 212 10.89 33.83 6.99
C ILE A 212 10.12 34.48 5.82
N ASP A 213 10.12 35.81 5.79
CA ASP A 213 9.50 36.61 4.73
C ASP A 213 10.45 36.82 3.54
N PHE A 214 9.97 37.35 2.42
CA PHE A 214 10.73 37.50 1.17
C PHE A 214 12.08 38.22 1.28
N ASP A 215 12.24 39.08 2.30
CA ASP A 215 13.46 39.84 2.58
C ASP A 215 14.43 39.12 3.54
N GLY A 216 14.11 37.89 3.95
CA GLY A 216 14.90 37.11 4.90
C GLY A 216 14.60 37.44 6.37
N SER A 217 13.70 38.38 6.65
CA SER A 217 13.30 38.69 8.02
C SER A 217 12.41 37.60 8.62
N ARG A 218 12.55 37.37 9.93
CA ARG A 218 11.65 36.47 10.66
C ARG A 218 10.32 37.17 10.90
N ILE A 219 9.23 36.48 10.57
CA ILE A 219 7.87 36.95 10.84
C ILE A 219 7.17 36.06 11.84
N THR A 220 6.29 36.68 12.63
CA THR A 220 5.39 35.98 13.56
C THR A 220 3.99 36.06 13.00
N LEU A 221 3.40 34.91 12.69
CA LEU A 221 2.00 34.78 12.34
C LEU A 221 1.29 34.02 13.46
N PRO A 222 -0.01 34.27 13.69
CA PRO A 222 -0.78 33.37 14.54
C PRO A 222 -0.63 31.93 14.03
N PRO A 223 -0.52 30.95 14.93
CA PRO A 223 -0.46 29.56 14.51
C PRO A 223 -1.66 29.26 13.62
N PRO A 224 -1.50 28.42 12.58
CA PRO A 224 -2.64 28.04 11.75
C PRO A 224 -3.75 27.52 12.66
N PRO A 225 -5.03 27.82 12.36
CA PRO A 225 -6.13 27.35 13.19
C PRO A 225 -5.96 25.84 13.41
N PRO A 226 -6.16 25.35 14.64
CA PRO A 226 -6.04 23.92 14.91
C PRO A 226 -6.93 23.20 13.91
N LEU A 227 -6.42 22.09 13.37
CA LEU A 227 -7.24 21.21 12.55
C LEU A 227 -8.52 20.95 13.32
N ARG A 228 -9.68 21.26 12.71
CA ARG A 228 -10.96 20.97 13.36
C ARG A 228 -10.93 19.50 13.79
N PRO A 229 -11.34 19.17 15.02
CA PRO A 229 -11.41 17.79 15.45
C PRO A 229 -12.25 17.03 14.42
N ARG A 230 -11.67 15.96 13.89
CA ARG A 230 -12.30 15.10 12.88
C ARG A 230 -13.65 14.66 13.40
N LYS A 231 -14.69 14.79 12.58
CA LYS A 231 -15.92 14.04 12.77
C LYS A 231 -16.11 13.21 11.52
N CYS A 232 -15.63 11.97 11.57
CA CYS A 232 -16.05 11.01 10.56
C CYS A 232 -17.56 10.89 10.64
N ASP A 233 -18.23 11.21 9.54
CA ASP A 233 -19.68 11.14 9.43
C ASP A 233 -20.04 10.31 8.20
N LEU A 234 -20.40 9.06 8.48
CA LEU A 234 -20.87 8.09 7.51
C LEU A 234 -22.40 8.07 7.45
N THR A 235 -23.10 9.04 8.04
CA THR A 235 -24.56 9.15 7.97
C THR A 235 -25.04 9.09 6.51
N GLY A 236 -26.01 8.21 6.25
CA GLY A 236 -26.55 7.99 4.91
C GLY A 236 -25.66 7.17 3.97
N VAL A 237 -24.53 6.64 4.43
CA VAL A 237 -23.71 5.63 3.71
C VAL A 237 -24.13 4.23 4.15
N ASN A 238 -24.28 3.31 3.20
CA ASN A 238 -24.48 1.90 3.46
C ASN A 238 -23.48 1.05 2.68
N VAL A 239 -22.63 0.30 3.39
CA VAL A 239 -21.71 -0.69 2.83
C VAL A 239 -22.44 -2.03 2.74
N ILE A 240 -22.58 -2.57 1.53
CA ILE A 240 -23.36 -3.77 1.26
C ILE A 240 -22.41 -4.88 0.83
N PHE A 241 -22.25 -5.87 1.70
CA PHE A 241 -21.45 -7.06 1.48
C PHE A 241 -22.36 -8.18 0.96
N ASP A 242 -22.08 -8.69 -0.26
CA ASP A 242 -22.95 -9.66 -0.92
C ASP A 242 -23.00 -11.03 -0.22
N GLY A 243 -21.98 -11.42 0.55
CA GLY A 243 -21.93 -12.71 1.25
C GLY A 243 -21.80 -13.96 0.35
N TYR A 244 -21.66 -13.82 -0.96
CA TYR A 244 -21.73 -14.95 -1.90
C TYR A 244 -20.65 -16.00 -1.66
N ILE A 245 -19.48 -15.58 -1.18
CA ILE A 245 -18.41 -16.52 -0.84
C ILE A 245 -18.86 -17.59 0.17
N TYR A 246 -19.73 -17.25 1.11
CA TYR A 246 -20.24 -18.19 2.11
C TYR A 246 -21.25 -19.18 1.53
N HIS A 247 -21.95 -18.80 0.46
CA HIS A 247 -22.76 -19.73 -0.30
C HIS A 247 -21.88 -20.79 -0.97
N LEU A 248 -20.80 -20.36 -1.64
CA LEU A 248 -19.85 -21.25 -2.32
C LEU A 248 -19.16 -22.23 -1.35
N THR A 249 -18.86 -21.77 -0.13
CA THR A 249 -18.28 -22.63 0.90
C THR A 249 -19.31 -23.43 1.70
N HIS A 250 -20.59 -23.42 1.29
CA HIS A 250 -21.68 -24.12 1.99
C HIS A 250 -21.77 -23.73 3.49
N GLY A 251 -21.51 -22.47 3.80
CA GLY A 251 -21.52 -21.92 5.15
C GLY A 251 -20.29 -22.25 5.99
N ARG A 252 -19.23 -22.85 5.42
CA ARG A 252 -17.94 -23.02 6.11
C ARG A 252 -17.20 -21.70 6.15
N LEU A 253 -16.79 -21.31 7.35
CA LEU A 253 -16.15 -20.01 7.64
C LEU A 253 -14.63 -20.14 7.82
N ASP A 254 -14.14 -21.35 8.04
CA ASP A 254 -12.78 -21.71 8.44
C ASP A 254 -11.88 -22.08 7.24
N GLY A 255 -12.44 -22.20 6.03
CA GLY A 255 -11.74 -22.67 4.84
C GLY A 255 -11.44 -21.60 3.79
N GLY A 256 -10.20 -21.54 3.33
CA GLY A 256 -9.79 -20.77 2.14
C GLY A 256 -10.11 -19.27 2.25
N VAL A 257 -10.59 -18.69 1.15
CA VAL A 257 -10.86 -17.24 1.08
C VAL A 257 -12.09 -16.78 1.87
N ALA A 258 -12.96 -17.70 2.33
CA ALA A 258 -14.09 -17.34 3.21
C ALA A 258 -13.62 -16.90 4.60
N LYS A 259 -12.52 -17.49 5.09
CA LYS A 259 -11.89 -17.13 6.37
C LYS A 259 -11.47 -15.68 6.42
N MET A 260 -10.87 -15.18 5.34
CA MET A 260 -10.53 -13.77 5.20
C MET A 260 -11.73 -12.86 5.49
N TRP A 261 -12.88 -13.10 4.87
CA TRP A 261 -14.09 -12.30 5.12
C TRP A 261 -14.60 -12.42 6.54
N HIS A 262 -14.50 -13.62 7.13
CA HIS A 262 -14.93 -13.84 8.50
C HIS A 262 -14.12 -12.98 9.47
N GLU A 263 -12.83 -12.78 9.18
CA GLU A 263 -11.90 -11.99 9.98
C GLU A 263 -12.05 -10.47 9.76
N ILE A 264 -12.24 -10.01 8.52
CA ILE A 264 -12.22 -8.56 8.21
C ILE A 264 -13.58 -7.86 8.37
N VAL A 265 -14.70 -8.54 8.11
CA VAL A 265 -16.04 -7.92 8.13
C VAL A 265 -16.39 -7.33 9.50
N PRO A 266 -16.15 -8.01 10.64
CA PRO A 266 -16.45 -7.45 11.96
C PRO A 266 -15.81 -6.08 12.21
N PHE A 267 -14.54 -5.90 11.81
CA PHE A 267 -13.82 -4.63 11.96
C PHE A 267 -14.44 -3.51 11.11
N MET A 268 -14.88 -3.83 9.89
CA MET A 268 -15.53 -2.85 9.01
C MET A 268 -16.93 -2.48 9.51
N VAL A 269 -17.70 -3.47 10.02
CA VAL A 269 -19.03 -3.24 10.60
C VAL A 269 -18.93 -2.28 11.78
N GLN A 270 -17.99 -2.54 12.69
CA GLN A 270 -17.73 -1.69 13.85
C GLN A 270 -17.44 -0.24 13.40
N ALA A 271 -16.44 -0.07 12.54
CA ALA A 271 -16.01 1.26 12.09
C ALA A 271 -17.13 2.03 11.36
N VAL A 272 -17.92 1.35 10.50
CA VAL A 272 -19.00 2.01 9.78
C VAL A 272 -20.13 2.44 10.71
N THR A 273 -20.53 1.57 11.64
CA THR A 273 -21.68 1.82 12.53
C THR A 273 -21.37 2.83 13.63
N GLU A 274 -20.15 2.83 14.19
CA GLU A 274 -19.69 3.81 15.18
C GLU A 274 -19.70 5.26 14.62
N HIS A 275 -19.62 5.43 13.30
CA HIS A 275 -19.64 6.73 12.63
C HIS A 275 -20.95 7.03 11.89
N GLY A 276 -22.05 6.38 12.28
CA GLY A 276 -23.40 6.69 11.79
C GLY A 276 -23.78 6.09 10.44
N GLY A 277 -22.88 5.28 9.85
CA GLY A 277 -23.16 4.52 8.64
C GLY A 277 -23.93 3.23 8.89
N ALA A 278 -24.42 2.62 7.82
CA ALA A 278 -25.02 1.28 7.84
C ALA A 278 -24.07 0.26 7.19
N PHE A 279 -24.05 -0.95 7.73
CA PHE A 279 -23.43 -2.10 7.10
C PHE A 279 -24.49 -3.18 6.89
N THR A 280 -24.61 -3.69 5.67
CA THR A 280 -25.63 -4.68 5.29
C THR A 280 -24.96 -5.93 4.74
N HIS A 281 -25.37 -7.09 5.24
CA HIS A 281 -24.97 -8.38 4.70
C HIS A 281 -26.15 -9.00 3.95
N CYS A 282 -25.92 -9.28 2.68
CA CYS A 282 -26.82 -10.07 1.87
C CYS A 282 -26.57 -11.55 2.17
N ALA A 283 -27.47 -12.18 2.89
CA ALA A 283 -27.33 -13.58 3.24
C ALA A 283 -28.00 -14.46 2.17
N TYR A 284 -27.27 -15.45 1.66
CA TYR A 284 -27.81 -16.52 0.82
C TYR A 284 -28.37 -17.70 1.65
N SER A 285 -28.54 -17.48 2.95
CA SER A 285 -29.08 -18.44 3.92
C SER A 285 -29.67 -17.67 5.10
N ASP A 286 -30.57 -18.29 5.86
CA ASP A 286 -31.13 -17.70 7.08
C ASP A 286 -30.12 -17.58 8.24
N ARG A 287 -28.88 -18.03 8.03
CA ARG A 287 -27.83 -18.01 9.05
C ARG A 287 -27.30 -16.59 9.26
N VAL A 288 -27.44 -16.10 10.49
CA VAL A 288 -26.79 -14.86 10.95
C VAL A 288 -25.29 -15.11 11.08
N LEU A 289 -24.49 -14.50 10.20
CA LEU A 289 -23.03 -14.68 10.20
C LEU A 289 -22.29 -13.62 11.03
N PHE A 290 -22.87 -12.42 11.18
CA PHE A 290 -22.23 -11.29 11.86
C PHE A 290 -23.20 -10.60 12.81
N SER A 291 -22.71 -10.27 14.02
CA SER A 291 -23.44 -9.46 14.99
C SER A 291 -23.50 -8.01 14.54
N GLY A 292 -24.61 -7.32 14.81
CA GLY A 292 -24.77 -5.90 14.48
C GLY A 292 -25.01 -5.60 12.99
N VAL A 293 -25.17 -6.64 12.17
CA VAL A 293 -25.44 -6.52 10.73
C VAL A 293 -26.86 -6.95 10.42
N LYS A 294 -27.56 -6.18 9.59
CA LYS A 294 -28.86 -6.59 9.05
C LYS A 294 -28.62 -7.68 8.00
N ASN A 295 -29.04 -8.91 8.27
CA ASN A 295 -29.09 -9.97 7.26
C ASN A 295 -30.34 -9.76 6.41
N LEU A 296 -30.16 -9.63 5.11
CA LEU A 296 -31.25 -9.69 4.15
C LEU A 296 -31.01 -10.82 3.19
N ASP A 297 -32.04 -11.62 2.98
CA ASP A 297 -32.17 -12.37 1.74
C ASP A 297 -32.19 -11.37 0.58
N CYS A 298 -31.14 -11.37 -0.25
CA CYS A 298 -30.96 -10.38 -1.32
C CYS A 298 -30.67 -11.09 -2.65
N HIS A 299 -31.62 -11.90 -3.12
CA HIS A 299 -31.53 -12.52 -4.45
C HIS A 299 -31.60 -11.54 -5.63
N SER A 300 -31.99 -10.27 -5.42
CA SER A 300 -32.11 -9.28 -6.49
C SER A 300 -31.65 -7.87 -6.09
N LEU A 301 -31.06 -7.15 -7.06
CA LEU A 301 -30.71 -5.73 -6.91
C LEU A 301 -31.92 -4.82 -6.67
N GLN A 302 -33.15 -5.30 -6.86
CA GLN A 302 -34.34 -4.55 -6.48
C GLN A 302 -34.43 -4.40 -4.97
N ARG A 303 -34.11 -5.45 -4.19
CA ARG A 303 -34.11 -5.39 -2.72
C ARG A 303 -32.98 -4.51 -2.19
N VAL A 304 -31.86 -4.41 -2.92
CA VAL A 304 -30.79 -3.45 -2.62
C VAL A 304 -31.32 -2.01 -2.60
N LYS A 305 -32.33 -1.66 -3.42
CA LYS A 305 -32.94 -0.32 -3.43
C LYS A 305 -33.64 0.02 -2.12
N GLU A 306 -34.23 -0.99 -1.47
CA GLU A 306 -35.01 -0.87 -0.23
C GLU A 306 -34.12 -0.77 1.02
N LEU A 307 -32.82 -0.99 0.87
CA LEU A 307 -31.85 -0.89 1.97
C LEU A 307 -31.65 0.57 2.42
N PRO A 308 -31.37 0.78 3.73
CA PRO A 308 -31.11 2.12 4.27
C PRO A 308 -29.90 2.76 3.60
N GLY A 309 -29.76 4.09 3.75
CA GLY A 309 -28.66 4.85 3.18
C GLY A 309 -28.94 5.32 1.75
N GLU A 310 -28.76 6.61 1.53
CA GLU A 310 -28.88 7.24 0.21
C GLU A 310 -27.69 6.91 -0.69
N ARG A 311 -26.52 6.61 -0.10
CA ARG A 311 -25.27 6.26 -0.78
C ARG A 311 -24.94 4.81 -0.49
N LYS A 312 -24.99 3.96 -1.52
CA LYS A 312 -24.76 2.51 -1.39
C LYS A 312 -23.46 2.10 -2.08
N VAL A 313 -22.60 1.39 -1.35
CA VAL A 313 -21.37 0.77 -1.87
C VAL A 313 -21.61 -0.73 -1.94
N LEU A 314 -21.69 -1.27 -3.16
CA LEU A 314 -21.91 -2.69 -3.40
C LEU A 314 -20.59 -3.40 -3.50
N PHE A 315 -20.41 -4.44 -2.68
CA PHE A 315 -19.20 -5.20 -2.63
C PHE A 315 -19.47 -6.68 -2.95
N SER A 316 -18.74 -7.19 -3.93
CA SER A 316 -18.81 -8.59 -4.35
C SER A 316 -17.68 -9.40 -3.73
N SER A 317 -18.03 -10.33 -2.84
CA SER A 317 -17.09 -11.27 -2.23
C SER A 317 -16.59 -12.35 -3.20
N TYR A 318 -17.31 -12.66 -4.28
CA TYR A 318 -16.83 -13.63 -5.27
C TYR A 318 -17.39 -13.37 -6.68
N TYR A 319 -16.85 -12.34 -7.32
CA TYR A 319 -17.09 -11.96 -8.72
C TYR A 319 -18.56 -11.89 -9.18
N GLN A 320 -19.51 -11.61 -8.30
CA GLN A 320 -20.89 -11.32 -8.68
C GLN A 320 -21.03 -9.91 -9.23
N GLY A 321 -21.82 -9.75 -10.28
CA GLY A 321 -22.03 -8.46 -10.92
C GLY A 321 -23.42 -8.33 -11.50
N SER A 322 -23.71 -7.11 -11.95
CA SER A 322 -24.93 -6.81 -12.70
C SER A 322 -24.69 -5.65 -13.64
N PRO A 323 -25.33 -5.63 -14.82
CA PRO A 323 -25.30 -4.47 -15.72
C PRO A 323 -25.84 -3.18 -15.09
N ASP A 324 -26.76 -3.29 -14.12
CA ASP A 324 -27.48 -2.16 -13.53
C ASP A 324 -26.78 -1.56 -12.30
N ALA A 325 -25.69 -2.19 -11.84
CA ALA A 325 -25.01 -1.78 -10.60
C ALA A 325 -23.49 -1.92 -10.72
N CYS A 326 -22.79 -1.00 -10.07
CA CYS A 326 -21.34 -0.95 -10.06
C CYS A 326 -20.81 -1.57 -8.77
N PHE A 327 -20.13 -2.71 -8.87
CA PHE A 327 -19.58 -3.43 -7.72
C PHE A 327 -18.09 -3.13 -7.53
N VAL A 328 -17.67 -3.05 -6.27
CA VAL A 328 -16.27 -3.25 -5.90
C VAL A 328 -16.05 -4.76 -5.76
N HIS A 329 -15.09 -5.33 -6.48
CA HIS A 329 -14.86 -6.78 -6.48
C HIS A 329 -13.61 -7.16 -5.71
N MET A 330 -13.67 -8.25 -4.94
CA MET A 330 -12.46 -8.94 -4.52
C MET A 330 -11.83 -9.69 -5.69
N VAL A 331 -10.51 -9.53 -5.84
CA VAL A 331 -9.69 -10.31 -6.76
C VAL A 331 -8.71 -11.16 -5.95
N TYR A 332 -8.91 -12.47 -6.01
CA TYR A 332 -8.10 -13.45 -5.27
C TYR A 332 -6.89 -13.88 -6.08
N ASP A 333 -7.11 -14.31 -7.31
CA ASP A 333 -6.09 -14.93 -8.15
C ASP A 333 -6.48 -14.79 -9.62
N HIS A 334 -5.54 -15.15 -10.49
CA HIS A 334 -5.75 -15.35 -11.93
C HIS A 334 -5.29 -16.75 -12.34
N ILE A 335 -5.60 -17.78 -11.53
CA ILE A 335 -5.20 -19.17 -11.81
C ILE A 335 -5.62 -19.57 -13.22
N PRO A 336 -6.88 -19.43 -13.65
CA PRO A 336 -7.29 -19.91 -14.98
C PRO A 336 -6.47 -19.27 -16.10
N GLU A 337 -6.27 -17.95 -16.04
CA GLU A 337 -5.53 -17.20 -17.06
C GLU A 337 -4.04 -17.52 -17.06
N ARG A 338 -3.45 -17.79 -15.89
CA ARG A 338 -2.00 -17.99 -15.74
C ARG A 338 -1.58 -19.45 -15.88
N THR A 339 -2.51 -20.39 -15.76
CA THR A 339 -2.24 -21.83 -15.89
C THR A 339 -2.80 -22.42 -17.18
N GLY A 340 -3.28 -21.58 -18.11
CA GLY A 340 -3.77 -22.03 -19.41
C GLY A 340 -5.11 -22.79 -19.36
N MET A 341 -5.90 -22.61 -18.30
CA MET A 341 -7.27 -23.14 -18.27
C MET A 341 -8.16 -22.28 -19.18
N ASP A 342 -9.21 -22.87 -19.73
CA ASP A 342 -10.15 -22.12 -20.56
C ASP A 342 -10.90 -21.09 -19.73
N ALA A 343 -10.64 -19.82 -20.03
CA ALA A 343 -11.30 -18.66 -19.44
C ALA A 343 -12.01 -17.81 -20.51
N GLY A 344 -12.26 -18.37 -21.70
CA GLY A 344 -12.97 -17.72 -22.80
C GLY A 344 -14.49 -17.74 -22.64
N PRO A 345 -15.24 -17.04 -23.53
CA PRO A 345 -16.70 -17.06 -23.54
C PRO A 345 -17.27 -18.50 -23.54
N GLY A 346 -18.12 -18.82 -22.58
CA GLY A 346 -18.71 -20.16 -22.41
C GLY A 346 -18.02 -21.04 -21.36
N SER A 347 -16.83 -20.64 -20.87
CA SER A 347 -16.19 -21.27 -19.71
C SER A 347 -16.88 -20.91 -18.40
N GLU A 348 -16.71 -21.74 -17.38
CA GLU A 348 -17.18 -21.46 -16.01
C GLU A 348 -16.53 -20.19 -15.40
N TYR A 349 -15.38 -19.77 -15.92
CA TYR A 349 -14.63 -18.60 -15.46
C TYR A 349 -14.98 -17.29 -16.19
N TRP A 350 -15.68 -17.35 -17.33
CA TRP A 350 -16.04 -16.16 -18.11
C TRP A 350 -16.91 -15.15 -17.36
N PRO A 351 -17.95 -15.56 -16.60
CA PRO A 351 -18.76 -14.60 -15.84
C PRO A 351 -17.93 -13.75 -14.88
N ARG A 352 -16.88 -14.33 -14.28
CA ARG A 352 -15.93 -13.59 -13.44
C ARG A 352 -15.23 -12.50 -14.23
N ILE A 353 -14.67 -12.82 -15.40
CA ILE A 353 -13.92 -11.85 -16.23
C ILE A 353 -14.83 -10.72 -16.71
N ASP A 354 -16.03 -11.06 -17.17
CA ASP A 354 -16.98 -10.07 -17.66
C ASP A 354 -17.42 -9.11 -16.54
N ASN A 355 -17.69 -9.64 -15.35
CA ASN A 355 -18.01 -8.81 -14.18
C ASN A 355 -16.84 -7.91 -13.75
N LEU A 356 -15.59 -8.39 -13.82
CA LEU A 356 -14.41 -7.56 -13.53
C LEU A 356 -14.27 -6.37 -14.48
N ARG A 357 -14.66 -6.51 -15.77
CA ARG A 357 -14.64 -5.39 -16.72
C ARG A 357 -15.61 -4.28 -16.32
N HIS A 358 -16.77 -4.64 -15.79
CA HIS A 358 -17.84 -3.72 -15.37
C HIS A 358 -17.70 -3.21 -13.93
N ALA A 359 -16.73 -3.74 -13.17
CA ALA A 359 -16.43 -3.33 -11.80
C ALA A 359 -16.24 -1.81 -11.64
N GLY A 360 -16.69 -1.24 -10.52
CA GLY A 360 -16.36 0.14 -10.14
C GLY A 360 -14.94 0.27 -9.61
N GLY A 361 -14.50 -0.75 -8.87
CA GLY A 361 -13.20 -0.81 -8.23
C GLY A 361 -12.84 -2.25 -7.88
N PHE A 362 -11.62 -2.44 -7.38
CA PHE A 362 -11.08 -3.73 -7.02
C PHE A 362 -10.38 -3.67 -5.67
N LEU A 363 -10.62 -4.71 -4.88
CA LEU A 363 -9.78 -5.11 -3.77
C LEU A 363 -8.94 -6.29 -4.24
N SER A 364 -7.71 -6.40 -3.75
CA SER A 364 -6.81 -7.48 -4.12
C SER A 364 -6.06 -8.00 -2.89
N ILE A 365 -5.93 -9.32 -2.82
CA ILE A 365 -5.31 -10.05 -1.70
C ILE A 365 -3.78 -10.04 -1.73
N SER A 366 -3.16 -9.49 -2.77
CA SER A 366 -1.71 -9.35 -2.86
C SER A 366 -1.28 -8.39 -3.96
N LYS A 367 -0.04 -7.90 -3.85
CA LYS A 367 0.60 -7.14 -4.93
C LYS A 367 0.79 -7.97 -6.21
N SER A 368 0.97 -9.29 -6.09
CA SER A 368 1.10 -10.17 -7.26
C SER A 368 -0.20 -10.22 -8.04
N THR A 369 -1.32 -10.47 -7.35
CA THR A 369 -2.67 -10.47 -7.94
C THR A 369 -3.01 -9.11 -8.54
N THR A 370 -2.64 -8.01 -7.87
CA THR A 370 -2.84 -6.66 -8.43
C THR A 370 -2.07 -6.47 -9.73
N ASN A 371 -0.79 -6.84 -9.77
CA ASN A 371 0.02 -6.69 -10.99
C ASN A 371 -0.53 -7.54 -12.14
N ASP A 372 -1.03 -8.74 -11.85
CA ASP A 372 -1.66 -9.61 -12.83
C ASP A 372 -2.97 -9.03 -13.35
N LEU A 373 -3.80 -8.48 -12.48
CA LEU A 373 -5.00 -7.73 -12.87
C LEU A 373 -4.66 -6.56 -13.79
N CYS A 374 -3.55 -5.85 -13.52
CA CYS A 374 -3.07 -4.78 -14.39
C CYS A 374 -2.60 -5.31 -15.75
N GLU A 375 -1.77 -6.36 -15.76
CA GLU A 375 -1.14 -6.90 -16.98
C GLU A 375 -2.16 -7.58 -17.89
N LEU A 376 -3.03 -8.44 -17.34
CA LEU A 376 -3.96 -9.25 -18.11
C LEU A 376 -5.12 -8.44 -18.69
N TYR A 377 -5.55 -7.37 -18.01
CA TYR A 377 -6.76 -6.64 -18.39
C TYR A 377 -6.58 -5.13 -18.54
N GLY A 378 -5.40 -4.56 -18.28
CA GLY A 378 -5.16 -3.11 -18.36
C GLY A 378 -5.97 -2.29 -17.35
N MET A 379 -6.41 -2.90 -16.24
CA MET A 379 -7.43 -2.28 -15.37
C MET A 379 -6.88 -1.19 -14.44
N CYS A 380 -5.59 -1.26 -14.10
CA CYS A 380 -4.96 -0.32 -13.16
C CYS A 380 -4.71 1.07 -13.74
N GLU A 381 -4.70 1.20 -15.07
CA GLU A 381 -4.65 2.51 -15.73
C GLU A 381 -5.99 3.26 -15.58
N LYS A 382 -7.08 2.49 -15.50
CA LYS A 382 -8.46 3.00 -15.57
C LYS A 382 -9.13 3.10 -14.20
N LYS A 383 -8.75 2.25 -13.24
CA LYS A 383 -9.41 2.10 -11.93
C LYS A 383 -8.38 1.99 -10.81
N LEU A 384 -8.72 2.52 -9.64
CA LEU A 384 -7.90 2.32 -8.43
C LEU A 384 -8.05 0.86 -7.97
N VAL A 385 -7.00 0.26 -7.44
CA VAL A 385 -7.02 -1.07 -6.80
C VAL A 385 -6.50 -0.91 -5.38
N ALA A 386 -7.29 -1.30 -4.38
CA ALA A 386 -6.78 -1.46 -3.02
C ALA A 386 -6.14 -2.83 -2.86
N THR A 387 -4.88 -2.83 -2.46
CA THR A 387 -4.07 -4.03 -2.37
C THR A 387 -3.62 -4.18 -0.94
N SER A 388 -4.00 -5.28 -0.32
CA SER A 388 -3.48 -5.68 0.99
C SER A 388 -3.15 -7.17 0.92
N ASP A 389 -1.94 -7.52 1.35
CA ASP A 389 -1.57 -8.93 1.43
C ASP A 389 -2.46 -9.66 2.46
N ASN A 390 -2.85 -10.89 2.17
CA ASN A 390 -3.57 -11.70 3.16
C ASN A 390 -2.74 -11.94 4.42
N ARG A 391 -3.44 -12.23 5.52
CA ARG A 391 -2.86 -12.37 6.84
C ARG A 391 -3.09 -13.78 7.39
N ALA A 392 -2.15 -14.31 8.17
CA ALA A 392 -2.40 -15.48 9.00
C ALA A 392 -3.23 -15.10 10.22
N ALA A 393 -4.13 -15.98 10.66
CA ALA A 393 -4.91 -15.75 11.88
C ALA A 393 -4.02 -15.82 13.14
N PRO A 394 -4.35 -15.10 14.23
CA PRO A 394 -3.55 -15.09 15.46
C PRO A 394 -3.37 -16.46 16.15
N ILE A 395 -4.19 -17.47 15.80
CA ILE A 395 -4.08 -18.83 16.32
C ILE A 395 -2.79 -19.52 15.84
N PHE A 396 -2.24 -19.13 14.70
CA PHE A 396 -1.00 -19.70 14.16
C PHE A 396 0.20 -19.15 14.90
N LYS A 397 0.76 -19.98 15.77
CA LYS A 397 1.95 -19.71 16.57
C LYS A 397 2.63 -21.04 16.91
N PRO A 398 3.92 -21.03 17.27
CA PRO A 398 4.61 -22.27 17.63
C PRO A 398 3.92 -23.00 18.78
N ALA A 399 3.70 -24.31 18.61
CA ALA A 399 3.22 -25.20 19.65
C ALA A 399 4.35 -25.60 20.62
N SER A 400 3.99 -25.98 21.84
CA SER A 400 4.89 -26.58 22.81
C SER A 400 5.24 -28.03 22.44
N LYS A 401 6.35 -28.56 22.97
CA LYS A 401 6.75 -29.96 22.73
C LYS A 401 5.69 -30.96 23.20
N GLU A 402 5.02 -30.67 24.30
CA GLU A 402 3.94 -31.49 24.86
C GLU A 402 2.73 -31.55 23.91
N GLU A 403 2.31 -30.40 23.36
CA GLU A 403 1.25 -30.33 22.35
C GLU A 403 1.64 -31.11 21.07
N GLU A 404 2.91 -31.00 20.63
CA GLU A 404 3.39 -31.78 19.49
C GLU A 404 3.38 -33.29 19.75
N GLU A 405 3.77 -33.72 20.95
CA GLU A 405 3.78 -35.13 21.36
C GLU A 405 2.36 -35.71 21.44
N ASP A 406 1.43 -34.98 22.07
CA ASP A 406 0.01 -35.33 22.10
C ASP A 406 -0.57 -35.43 20.68
N PHE A 407 -0.31 -34.43 19.83
CA PHE A 407 -0.77 -34.45 18.44
C PHE A 407 -0.23 -35.67 17.68
N ARG A 408 1.07 -35.98 17.79
CA ARG A 408 1.63 -37.18 17.16
C ARG A 408 0.98 -38.46 17.66
N ALA A 409 0.67 -38.57 18.95
CA ALA A 409 -0.03 -39.72 19.50
C ALA A 409 -1.48 -39.83 18.97
N ARG A 410 -2.23 -38.72 19.00
CA ARG A 410 -3.63 -38.66 18.51
C ARG A 410 -3.77 -39.04 17.04
N TYR A 411 -2.80 -38.64 16.22
CA TYR A 411 -2.80 -38.93 14.78
C TYR A 411 -1.90 -40.11 14.41
N ASP A 412 -1.41 -40.92 15.36
CA ASP A 412 -0.53 -42.08 15.15
C ASP A 412 0.62 -41.79 14.17
N LEU A 413 1.37 -40.71 14.45
CA LEU A 413 2.51 -40.23 13.66
C LEU A 413 3.81 -40.73 14.29
N ARG A 414 4.29 -41.88 13.79
CA ARG A 414 5.43 -42.61 14.39
C ARG A 414 6.80 -42.12 13.92
N LYS A 415 6.84 -41.29 12.88
CA LYS A 415 8.05 -40.71 12.30
C LYS A 415 7.92 -39.19 12.20
N PRO A 416 9.03 -38.44 12.19
CA PRO A 416 9.01 -37.07 11.71
C PRO A 416 8.44 -37.03 10.29
N TYR A 417 7.60 -36.04 9.98
CA TYR A 417 6.86 -36.01 8.72
C TYR A 417 7.16 -34.78 7.88
N ILE A 418 7.19 -35.00 6.57
CA ILE A 418 7.09 -33.97 5.54
C ILE A 418 5.61 -33.67 5.34
N LEU A 419 5.21 -32.41 5.50
CA LEU A 419 3.80 -32.01 5.48
C LEU A 419 3.40 -31.43 4.12
N ILE A 420 2.28 -31.91 3.59
CA ILE A 420 1.59 -31.36 2.42
C ILE A 420 0.11 -31.12 2.77
N VAL A 421 -0.38 -29.91 2.52
CA VAL A 421 -1.77 -29.52 2.79
C VAL A 421 -2.45 -29.07 1.49
N GLY A 422 -3.59 -29.68 1.17
CA GLY A 422 -4.44 -29.29 0.05
C GLY A 422 -4.39 -30.25 -1.14
N LYS A 423 -4.78 -29.74 -2.32
CA LYS A 423 -4.81 -30.50 -3.58
C LYS A 423 -3.40 -30.62 -4.18
N ARG A 424 -3.10 -31.73 -4.88
CA ARG A 424 -1.77 -32.01 -5.45
C ARG A 424 -1.66 -31.90 -6.98
N TYR A 425 -2.78 -31.78 -7.68
CA TYR A 425 -2.82 -31.84 -9.14
C TYR A 425 -2.77 -30.47 -9.82
N GLY A 426 -2.40 -30.45 -11.09
CA GLY A 426 -2.38 -29.26 -11.95
C GLY A 426 -1.36 -28.23 -11.48
N TYR A 427 -1.80 -26.98 -11.30
CA TYR A 427 -0.93 -25.86 -10.91
C TYR A 427 -0.26 -26.00 -9.54
N LYS A 428 -0.67 -26.98 -8.74
CA LYS A 428 -0.04 -27.29 -7.45
C LYS A 428 1.34 -27.95 -7.63
N ASN A 429 1.60 -28.55 -8.80
CA ASN A 429 2.91 -28.98 -9.26
C ASN A 429 3.68 -29.84 -8.24
N TYR A 430 3.01 -30.84 -7.66
CA TYR A 430 3.65 -31.76 -6.69
C TYR A 430 4.50 -32.86 -7.34
N ASP A 431 4.50 -32.97 -8.68
CA ASP A 431 5.37 -33.91 -9.40
C ASP A 431 6.85 -33.62 -9.10
N VAL A 432 7.24 -32.34 -9.03
CA VAL A 432 8.59 -31.91 -8.61
C VAL A 432 8.96 -32.42 -7.21
N PHE A 433 7.98 -32.42 -6.29
CA PHE A 433 8.20 -32.97 -4.95
C PHE A 433 8.40 -34.48 -4.99
N TRP A 434 7.50 -35.20 -5.68
CA TRP A 434 7.54 -36.65 -5.73
C TRP A 434 8.78 -37.18 -6.44
N GLU A 435 9.15 -36.60 -7.59
CA GLU A 435 10.36 -36.97 -8.33
C GLU A 435 11.63 -36.71 -7.50
N GLY A 436 11.70 -35.55 -6.82
CA GLY A 436 12.80 -35.25 -5.92
C GLY A 436 12.87 -36.18 -4.72
N LEU A 437 11.72 -36.53 -4.14
CA LEU A 437 11.63 -37.47 -3.00
C LEU A 437 12.02 -38.90 -3.40
N GLU A 438 11.59 -39.36 -4.57
CA GLU A 438 11.92 -40.69 -5.12
C GLU A 438 13.44 -40.81 -5.40
N ALA A 439 14.10 -39.71 -5.76
CA ALA A 439 15.54 -39.64 -5.94
C ALA A 439 16.35 -39.61 -4.62
N MET A 440 15.70 -39.43 -3.46
CA MET A 440 16.39 -39.43 -2.16
C MET A 440 16.87 -40.85 -1.78
N PRO A 441 18.02 -40.96 -1.08
CA PRO A 441 18.54 -42.25 -0.63
C PRO A 441 17.60 -42.94 0.36
N GLN A 442 17.64 -44.27 0.39
CA GLN A 442 16.79 -45.08 1.28
C GLN A 442 16.94 -44.70 2.77
N SER A 443 18.12 -44.22 3.18
CA SER A 443 18.37 -43.71 4.53
C SER A 443 17.50 -42.51 4.89
N PHE A 444 17.23 -41.61 3.93
CA PHE A 444 16.32 -40.49 4.10
C PHE A 444 14.86 -40.96 4.09
N ARG A 445 14.46 -41.74 3.08
CA ARG A 445 13.09 -42.25 2.94
C ARG A 445 12.64 -43.16 4.08
N SER A 446 13.58 -43.83 4.77
CA SER A 446 13.26 -44.64 5.96
C SER A 446 13.06 -43.79 7.22
N LYS A 447 13.72 -42.62 7.31
CA LYS A 447 13.70 -41.70 8.46
C LYS A 447 12.41 -40.89 8.54
N TYR A 448 11.91 -40.43 7.41
CA TYR A 448 10.72 -39.58 7.34
C TYR A 448 9.49 -40.35 6.84
N MET A 449 8.32 -39.79 7.10
CA MET A 449 7.07 -40.14 6.41
C MET A 449 6.50 -38.91 5.71
N VAL A 450 5.57 -39.08 4.79
CA VAL A 450 4.81 -37.97 4.19
C VAL A 450 3.42 -37.93 4.83
N LEU A 451 3.07 -36.81 5.46
CA LEU A 451 1.74 -36.55 5.98
C LEU A 451 0.97 -35.65 5.01
N LEU A 452 -0.16 -36.17 4.58
CA LEU A 452 -0.98 -35.67 3.51
C LEU A 452 -2.32 -35.22 4.08
N VAL A 453 -2.60 -33.91 4.07
CA VAL A 453 -3.87 -33.37 4.58
C VAL A 453 -4.78 -32.91 3.44
N GLY A 454 -5.97 -33.52 3.33
CA GLY A 454 -6.97 -33.20 2.32
C GLY A 454 -7.33 -34.39 1.43
N LEU A 455 -6.77 -34.43 0.21
CA LEU A 455 -7.01 -35.53 -0.74
C LEU A 455 -6.06 -36.70 -0.49
N PRO A 456 -6.47 -37.96 -0.71
CA PRO A 456 -5.57 -39.11 -0.58
C PRO A 456 -4.53 -39.16 -1.70
N GLU A 457 -3.47 -39.95 -1.53
CA GLU A 457 -2.52 -40.33 -2.59
C GLU A 457 -2.40 -41.85 -2.66
N ASP A 458 -2.68 -42.43 -3.82
CA ASP A 458 -2.72 -43.89 -3.99
C ASP A 458 -1.41 -44.45 -4.61
N LYS A 459 -0.53 -43.58 -5.11
CA LYS A 459 0.75 -44.00 -5.73
C LYS A 459 1.76 -44.43 -4.66
N ASP A 460 2.40 -45.58 -4.86
CA ASP A 460 3.53 -46.00 -4.04
C ASP A 460 4.81 -45.27 -4.49
N HIS A 461 5.33 -44.41 -3.61
CA HIS A 461 6.55 -43.63 -3.79
C HIS A 461 7.76 -44.25 -3.07
N GLY A 462 7.64 -45.46 -2.54
CA GLY A 462 8.69 -46.12 -1.76
C GLY A 462 8.99 -45.42 -0.43
N ILE A 463 8.00 -44.72 0.13
CA ILE A 463 8.05 -44.05 1.44
C ILE A 463 6.69 -44.25 2.15
N ASP A 464 6.71 -44.22 3.47
CA ASP A 464 5.49 -44.25 4.28
C ASP A 464 4.67 -42.98 4.06
N VAL A 465 3.48 -43.13 3.49
CA VAL A 465 2.54 -42.04 3.21
C VAL A 465 1.30 -42.23 4.08
N LYS A 466 0.91 -41.18 4.80
CA LYS A 466 -0.30 -41.17 5.62
C LYS A 466 -1.22 -40.04 5.21
N ASP A 467 -2.45 -40.40 4.85
CA ASP A 467 -3.51 -39.45 4.52
C ASP A 467 -4.41 -39.15 5.71
N VAL A 468 -4.70 -37.86 5.89
CA VAL A 468 -5.71 -37.37 6.82
C VAL A 468 -6.65 -36.46 6.06
N LYS A 469 -7.93 -36.85 5.97
CA LYS A 469 -8.93 -36.12 5.20
C LYS A 469 -9.10 -34.66 5.66
N MET A 470 -9.06 -34.43 6.97
CA MET A 470 -9.28 -33.12 7.56
C MET A 470 -8.62 -33.04 8.94
N ILE A 471 -7.99 -31.91 9.23
CA ILE A 471 -7.48 -31.56 10.55
C ILE A 471 -8.36 -30.43 11.09
N PRO A 472 -8.87 -30.51 12.34
CA PRO A 472 -9.59 -29.40 12.95
C PRO A 472 -8.73 -28.13 12.99
N GLU A 473 -9.30 -26.96 12.75
CA GLU A 473 -8.54 -25.70 12.69
C GLU A 473 -7.69 -25.45 13.94
N LYS A 474 -8.21 -25.79 15.12
CA LYS A 474 -7.48 -25.68 16.40
C LYS A 474 -6.20 -26.52 16.47
N ASP A 475 -6.12 -27.60 15.69
CA ASP A 475 -4.98 -28.51 15.63
C ASP A 475 -3.99 -28.12 14.51
N MET A 476 -4.38 -27.22 13.60
CA MET A 476 -3.53 -26.79 12.47
C MET A 476 -2.20 -26.13 12.92
N PRO A 477 -2.14 -25.28 13.96
CA PRO A 477 -0.87 -24.75 14.44
C PRO A 477 0.10 -25.87 14.87
N THR A 478 -0.40 -26.85 15.62
CA THR A 478 0.39 -28.00 16.08
C THR A 478 0.81 -28.90 14.92
N LEU A 479 -0.06 -29.10 13.92
CA LEU A 479 0.29 -29.79 12.67
C LEU A 479 1.49 -29.15 11.97
N TYR A 480 1.50 -27.81 11.86
CA TYR A 480 2.63 -27.10 11.25
C TYR A 480 3.88 -27.17 12.12
N SER A 481 3.79 -26.85 13.41
CA SER A 481 4.93 -26.88 14.34
C SER A 481 5.57 -28.27 14.45
N ALA A 482 4.77 -29.32 14.47
CA ALA A 482 5.28 -30.69 14.60
C ALA A 482 5.92 -31.22 13.30
N SER A 483 5.72 -30.58 12.15
CA SER A 483 6.30 -31.00 10.88
C SER A 483 7.84 -30.91 10.88
N ALA A 484 8.51 -31.81 10.16
CA ALA A 484 9.94 -31.67 9.89
C ALA A 484 10.17 -30.55 8.87
N VAL A 485 9.29 -30.47 7.87
CA VAL A 485 9.25 -29.44 6.84
C VAL A 485 7.85 -29.41 6.22
N PHE A 486 7.40 -28.21 5.85
CA PHE A 486 6.20 -27.99 5.05
C PHE A 486 6.57 -27.76 3.59
N VAL A 487 5.96 -28.52 2.69
CA VAL A 487 6.23 -28.47 1.25
C VAL A 487 5.02 -27.93 0.49
N TYR A 488 5.24 -26.86 -0.27
CA TYR A 488 4.20 -26.19 -1.05
C TYR A 488 4.72 -25.76 -2.43
N THR A 489 4.59 -26.65 -3.42
CA THR A 489 5.25 -26.55 -4.74
C THR A 489 4.43 -25.83 -5.82
N SER A 490 3.38 -25.10 -5.44
CA SER A 490 2.49 -24.47 -6.42
C SER A 490 3.23 -23.56 -7.40
N SER A 491 2.94 -23.71 -8.68
CA SER A 491 3.49 -22.86 -9.74
C SER A 491 2.82 -21.48 -9.77
N TYR A 492 1.56 -21.41 -9.34
CA TYR A 492 0.79 -20.17 -9.25
C TYR A 492 -0.11 -20.14 -8.01
N GLU A 493 -0.18 -18.97 -7.36
CA GLU A 493 -1.16 -18.62 -6.34
C GLU A 493 -1.40 -17.11 -6.35
N GLY A 494 -2.59 -16.71 -5.89
CA GLY A 494 -2.86 -15.29 -5.64
C GLY A 494 -2.03 -14.70 -4.50
N PHE A 495 -2.00 -15.38 -3.35
CA PHE A 495 -1.11 -15.05 -2.24
C PHE A 495 -0.34 -16.26 -1.74
N GLY A 496 -1.02 -17.33 -1.33
CA GLY A 496 -0.40 -18.50 -0.69
C GLY A 496 -0.42 -18.38 0.84
N MET A 497 -1.61 -18.50 1.43
CA MET A 497 -1.78 -18.48 2.89
C MET A 497 -1.08 -19.65 3.62
N PRO A 498 -1.13 -20.91 3.15
CA PRO A 498 -0.56 -22.03 3.92
C PRO A 498 0.94 -21.88 4.24
N PRO A 499 1.81 -21.38 3.32
CA PRO A 499 3.19 -21.03 3.67
C PRO A 499 3.32 -20.01 4.81
N VAL A 500 2.45 -19.00 4.88
CA VAL A 500 2.47 -17.98 5.95
C VAL A 500 2.01 -18.55 7.28
N GLU A 501 0.98 -19.40 7.27
CA GLU A 501 0.51 -20.12 8.45
C GLU A 501 1.59 -21.08 8.99
N ALA A 502 2.26 -21.82 8.10
CA ALA A 502 3.36 -22.71 8.45
C ALA A 502 4.56 -21.95 9.03
N ALA A 503 4.95 -20.84 8.40
CA ALA A 503 6.01 -19.93 8.86
C ALA A 503 5.74 -19.39 10.27
N ALA A 504 4.50 -18.94 10.51
CA ALA A 504 4.05 -18.43 11.80
C ALA A 504 4.13 -19.48 12.92
N CYS A 505 4.02 -20.77 12.56
CA CYS A 505 4.14 -21.88 13.50
C CYS A 505 5.57 -22.41 13.63
N GLY A 506 6.54 -21.78 12.95
CA GLY A 506 7.96 -22.16 12.99
C GLY A 506 8.33 -23.35 12.12
N ALA A 507 7.48 -23.77 11.19
CA ALA A 507 7.78 -24.87 10.27
C ALA A 507 8.84 -24.46 9.24
N GLN A 508 9.81 -25.34 8.97
CA GLN A 508 10.70 -25.16 7.81
C GLN A 508 9.89 -25.21 6.52
N LEU A 509 10.30 -24.46 5.51
CA LEU A 509 9.54 -24.31 4.26
C LEU A 509 10.39 -24.75 3.06
N ILE A 510 9.79 -25.57 2.19
CA ILE A 510 10.24 -25.78 0.82
C ILE A 510 9.10 -25.35 -0.10
N LEU A 511 9.34 -24.28 -0.86
CA LEU A 511 8.34 -23.62 -1.68
C LEU A 511 8.65 -23.79 -3.16
N GLY A 512 7.61 -23.89 -3.97
CA GLY A 512 7.73 -23.83 -5.42
C GLY A 512 8.13 -22.43 -5.92
N PRO A 513 8.28 -22.24 -7.24
CA PRO A 513 8.70 -20.98 -7.85
C PRO A 513 7.84 -19.79 -7.44
N PHE A 514 6.51 -20.02 -7.33
CA PHE A 514 5.42 -19.03 -7.24
C PHE A 514 5.55 -17.85 -8.21
N HIS A 515 4.55 -17.67 -9.07
CA HIS A 515 4.44 -16.51 -9.98
C HIS A 515 4.93 -15.19 -9.35
N ARG A 516 5.86 -14.51 -10.05
CA ARG A 516 6.56 -13.27 -9.66
C ARG A 516 7.36 -13.34 -8.34
N HIS A 517 7.78 -14.52 -7.90
CA HIS A 517 8.66 -14.71 -6.74
C HIS A 517 8.09 -14.10 -5.45
N ARG A 518 6.76 -14.06 -5.31
CA ARG A 518 6.12 -13.39 -4.16
C ARG A 518 6.59 -13.99 -2.83
N MET A 519 6.68 -15.31 -2.75
CA MET A 519 7.18 -15.98 -1.56
C MET A 519 8.66 -15.71 -1.29
N ARG A 520 9.49 -15.51 -2.34
CA ARG A 520 10.87 -15.02 -2.18
C ARG A 520 10.91 -13.58 -1.62
N GLN A 521 9.95 -12.72 -1.95
CA GLN A 521 9.84 -11.39 -1.32
C GLN A 521 9.38 -11.48 0.15
N VAL A 522 8.47 -12.42 0.44
CA VAL A 522 7.91 -12.63 1.78
C VAL A 522 8.95 -13.26 2.70
N PHE A 523 9.62 -14.34 2.31
CA PHE A 523 10.50 -15.11 3.19
C PHE A 523 11.99 -14.94 2.88
N GLY A 524 12.38 -14.50 1.70
CA GLY A 524 13.79 -14.39 1.32
C GLY A 524 14.51 -15.72 1.54
N ASP A 525 15.68 -15.66 2.16
CA ASP A 525 16.53 -16.82 2.47
C ASP A 525 16.05 -17.63 3.70
N LEU A 526 14.91 -17.27 4.30
CA LEU A 526 14.31 -18.01 5.43
C LEU A 526 13.53 -19.25 4.98
N ALA A 527 13.28 -19.39 3.68
CA ALA A 527 12.67 -20.56 3.06
C ALA A 527 13.59 -21.12 1.98
N GLN A 528 13.48 -22.42 1.72
CA GLN A 528 14.10 -23.05 0.56
C GLN A 528 13.13 -23.04 -0.61
N TYR A 529 13.65 -23.00 -1.83
CA TYR A 529 12.85 -22.99 -3.05
C TYR A 529 13.30 -24.09 -3.98
N ALA A 530 12.34 -24.80 -4.57
CA ALA A 530 12.60 -25.90 -5.48
C ALA A 530 11.62 -25.83 -6.66
N GLU A 531 12.18 -25.65 -7.84
CA GLU A 531 11.48 -25.57 -9.12
C GLU A 531 11.72 -26.83 -9.96
N THR A 532 12.83 -27.54 -9.72
CA THR A 532 13.17 -28.82 -10.35
C THR A 532 13.33 -29.96 -9.32
N PRO A 533 13.26 -31.24 -9.75
CA PRO A 533 13.52 -32.39 -8.87
C PRO A 533 14.90 -32.34 -8.19
N GLU A 534 15.93 -31.86 -8.89
CA GLU A 534 17.29 -31.75 -8.34
C GLU A 534 17.37 -30.70 -7.24
N GLU A 535 16.71 -29.55 -7.43
CA GLU A 535 16.58 -28.53 -6.39
C GLU A 535 15.78 -29.05 -5.19
N MET A 536 14.74 -29.86 -5.45
CA MET A 536 13.98 -30.52 -4.39
C MET A 536 14.85 -31.50 -3.59
N VAL A 537 15.70 -32.30 -4.25
CA VAL A 537 16.68 -33.18 -3.57
C VAL A 537 17.63 -32.36 -2.68
N ALA A 538 18.16 -31.24 -3.20
CA ALA A 538 19.02 -30.35 -2.44
C ALA A 538 18.28 -29.76 -1.23
N ALA A 539 17.03 -29.33 -1.41
CA ALA A 539 16.22 -28.76 -0.35
C ALA A 539 15.86 -29.79 0.74
N LEU A 540 15.49 -31.01 0.35
CA LEU A 540 15.20 -32.13 1.26
C LEU A 540 16.44 -32.57 2.04
N THR A 541 17.63 -32.52 1.43
CA THR A 541 18.91 -32.85 2.10
C THR A 541 19.19 -31.91 3.28
N ASN A 542 18.73 -30.66 3.21
CA ASN A 542 18.90 -29.67 4.27
C ASN A 542 17.84 -29.76 5.38
N VAL A 543 16.84 -30.65 5.27
CA VAL A 543 15.78 -30.80 6.26
C VAL A 543 16.32 -31.41 7.55
N ASP A 544 16.39 -30.58 8.58
CA ASP A 544 16.81 -30.98 9.92
C ASP A 544 16.01 -30.24 11.00
N LYS A 545 15.05 -30.94 11.61
CA LYS A 545 14.21 -30.39 12.69
C LYS A 545 15.02 -29.96 13.92
N SER A 546 16.25 -30.45 14.10
CA SER A 546 17.13 -30.07 15.22
C SER A 546 17.89 -28.75 14.98
N ARG A 547 17.93 -28.24 13.74
CA ARG A 547 18.46 -26.91 13.42
C ARG A 547 17.43 -25.83 13.76
N VAL A 548 17.34 -25.52 15.05
CA VAL A 548 16.47 -24.50 15.67
C VAL A 548 16.62 -23.04 15.14
N PRO A 549 17.73 -22.56 14.53
CA PRO A 549 17.86 -21.13 14.21
C PRO A 549 16.87 -20.59 13.15
N ALA A 550 16.30 -21.44 12.29
CA ALA A 550 15.32 -21.01 11.29
C ALA A 550 13.93 -20.72 11.89
N SER A 551 13.66 -21.14 13.12
CA SER A 551 12.32 -21.01 13.72
C SER A 551 12.01 -19.59 14.22
N SER A 552 12.96 -18.87 14.82
CA SER A 552 12.66 -17.52 15.37
C SER A 552 12.60 -16.45 14.29
N ALA A 553 13.55 -16.41 13.36
CA ALA A 553 13.55 -15.42 12.27
C ALA A 553 12.37 -15.59 11.31
N LEU A 554 11.99 -16.82 10.99
CA LEU A 554 10.83 -17.11 10.14
C LEU A 554 9.52 -16.73 10.84
N VAL A 555 9.38 -17.02 12.14
CA VAL A 555 8.23 -16.59 12.94
C VAL A 555 8.16 -15.06 13.02
N GLU A 556 9.27 -14.37 13.29
CA GLU A 556 9.31 -12.90 13.30
C GLU A 556 8.96 -12.32 11.92
N ARG A 557 9.41 -12.95 10.84
CA ARG A 557 9.04 -12.52 9.48
C ARG A 557 7.55 -12.73 9.21
N ALA A 558 6.99 -13.86 9.64
CA ALA A 558 5.57 -14.18 9.49
C ALA A 558 4.66 -13.22 10.29
N LYS A 559 5.14 -12.62 11.38
CA LYS A 559 4.39 -11.58 12.13
C LYS A 559 4.01 -10.37 11.29
N LEU A 560 4.83 -10.00 10.31
CA LEU A 560 4.51 -8.93 9.35
C LEU A 560 3.33 -9.26 8.43
N TYR A 561 2.94 -10.54 8.39
CA TYR A 561 1.87 -11.07 7.55
C TYR A 561 0.79 -11.75 8.39
N GLY A 562 0.52 -11.26 9.60
CA GLY A 562 -0.78 -11.46 10.24
C GLY A 562 -0.81 -11.86 11.71
N THR A 563 0.30 -12.36 12.28
CA THR A 563 0.28 -12.81 13.68
C THR A 563 0.56 -11.70 14.70
N ASP A 564 1.05 -10.54 14.26
CA ASP A 564 1.05 -9.32 15.07
C ASP A 564 -0.31 -8.61 14.95
N PRO A 565 -1.02 -8.31 16.05
CA PRO A 565 -2.26 -7.55 16.02
C PRO A 565 -2.17 -6.18 15.33
N ARG A 566 -0.97 -5.61 15.19
CA ARG A 566 -0.74 -4.34 14.46
C ARG A 566 -0.72 -4.52 12.94
N HIS A 567 -0.41 -5.72 12.48
CA HIS A 567 -0.31 -6.10 11.06
C HIS A 567 -1.28 -7.26 10.72
N GLY A 568 -2.37 -7.38 11.47
CA GLY A 568 -3.35 -8.45 11.36
C GLY A 568 -4.45 -8.16 10.35
N TRP A 569 -5.55 -8.91 10.44
CA TRP A 569 -6.74 -8.71 9.60
C TRP A 569 -7.41 -7.34 9.76
N ASN A 570 -7.18 -6.66 10.89
CA ASN A 570 -7.60 -5.27 11.08
C ASN A 570 -6.93 -4.32 10.08
N GLU A 571 -5.67 -4.53 9.70
CA GLU A 571 -5.01 -3.70 8.68
C GLU A 571 -5.64 -3.90 7.30
N VAL A 572 -5.95 -5.14 6.94
CA VAL A 572 -6.67 -5.48 5.70
C VAL A 572 -8.05 -4.81 5.70
N ALA A 573 -8.78 -4.91 6.81
CA ALA A 573 -10.10 -4.28 6.98
C ALA A 573 -10.02 -2.76 6.84
N LYS A 574 -9.01 -2.13 7.45
CA LYS A 574 -8.74 -0.68 7.34
C LYS A 574 -8.54 -0.28 5.89
N ASP A 575 -7.59 -0.91 5.20
CA ASP A 575 -7.22 -0.55 3.82
C ASP A 575 -8.41 -0.69 2.87
N TYR A 576 -9.22 -1.74 3.05
CA TYR A 576 -10.41 -1.97 2.22
C TYR A 576 -11.55 -1.03 2.58
N LEU A 577 -11.79 -0.77 3.86
CA LEU A 577 -12.82 0.17 4.28
C LEU A 577 -12.52 1.58 3.79
N GLU A 578 -11.30 2.08 4.03
CA GLU A 578 -10.85 3.38 3.56
C GLU A 578 -10.99 3.50 2.04
N TYR A 579 -10.59 2.47 1.30
CA TYR A 579 -10.80 2.43 -0.15
C TYR A 579 -12.28 2.50 -0.53
N MET A 580 -13.15 1.76 0.17
CA MET A 580 -14.60 1.75 -0.11
C MET A 580 -15.25 3.10 0.19
N ILE A 581 -14.83 3.81 1.24
CA ILE A 581 -15.45 5.08 1.65
C ILE A 581 -14.84 6.33 0.98
N HIS A 582 -13.59 6.27 0.54
CA HIS A 582 -12.89 7.38 -0.12
C HIS A 582 -12.76 7.22 -1.62
N GLY A 583 -12.98 6.01 -2.12
CA GLY A 583 -12.79 5.69 -3.51
C GLY A 583 -13.72 6.50 -4.41
N PRO A 584 -13.29 6.85 -5.63
CA PRO A 584 -14.07 7.62 -6.59
C PRO A 584 -15.21 6.81 -7.21
N PHE A 585 -15.63 5.71 -6.56
CA PHE A 585 -16.61 4.77 -7.09
C PHE A 585 -17.98 5.42 -7.13
N ARG A 586 -18.68 5.11 -8.22
CA ARG A 586 -20.04 5.56 -8.47
C ARG A 586 -20.95 4.92 -7.42
N THR A 587 -21.49 5.70 -6.48
CA THR A 587 -22.52 5.18 -5.57
C THR A 587 -23.82 4.99 -6.33
N TYR A 588 -24.57 3.96 -5.98
CA TYR A 588 -25.92 3.81 -6.50
C TYR A 588 -26.84 4.89 -5.89
N THR A 589 -27.35 5.81 -6.72
CA THR A 589 -28.43 6.73 -6.35
C THR A 589 -29.70 6.31 -7.09
N LEU A 590 -30.83 6.22 -6.37
CA LEU A 590 -32.13 5.83 -6.92
C LEU A 590 -32.51 6.69 -8.15
N GLY A 591 -32.87 6.04 -9.27
CA GLY A 591 -33.63 6.67 -10.36
C GLY A 591 -32.84 7.40 -11.46
N GLY A 592 -31.51 7.32 -11.52
CA GLY A 592 -30.78 7.90 -12.64
C GLY A 592 -29.35 7.38 -12.81
N ARG A 593 -28.86 7.37 -14.05
CA ARG A 593 -27.47 7.08 -14.43
C ARG A 593 -26.45 8.11 -13.89
N ASN A 594 -26.89 9.04 -13.04
CA ASN A 594 -26.06 10.05 -12.39
C ASN A 594 -25.65 9.57 -11.00
N CYS A 595 -24.65 8.69 -10.98
CA CYS A 595 -23.97 8.25 -9.77
C CYS A 595 -23.00 9.35 -9.31
N LYS A 596 -23.19 9.89 -8.11
CA LYS A 596 -22.18 10.76 -7.49
C LYS A 596 -21.10 9.88 -6.84
N PRO A 597 -19.81 10.28 -6.86
CA PRO A 597 -18.79 9.60 -6.09
C PRO A 597 -19.08 9.71 -4.59
N LEU A 598 -18.73 8.67 -3.82
CA LEU A 598 -18.71 8.74 -2.36
C LEU A 598 -17.53 9.64 -1.96
N VAL A 599 -17.73 10.95 -1.95
CA VAL A 599 -16.70 11.88 -1.49
C VAL A 599 -16.90 12.11 0.01
N VAL A 600 -16.60 11.08 0.81
CA VAL A 600 -16.22 11.31 2.20
C VAL A 600 -14.80 11.84 2.14
N ASP A 601 -14.54 13.02 2.72
CA ASP A 601 -13.20 13.59 2.66
C ASP A 601 -12.22 12.59 3.31
N PRO A 602 -11.16 12.17 2.60
CA PRO A 602 -10.11 11.34 3.18
C PRO A 602 -9.48 11.95 4.44
N ASP A 603 -9.67 13.24 4.67
CA ASP A 603 -9.22 13.92 5.89
C ASP A 603 -10.14 13.67 7.11
N ASP A 604 -11.41 13.30 6.90
CA ASP A 604 -12.43 13.16 7.96
C ASP A 604 -12.60 11.74 8.49
N CYS A 605 -12.37 10.71 7.66
CA CYS A 605 -12.58 9.29 8.00
C CYS A 605 -11.36 8.42 7.72
N ARG A 606 -10.20 8.73 8.33
CA ARG A 606 -9.05 7.81 8.38
C ARG A 606 -9.09 6.96 9.63
N PHE A 607 -8.67 5.72 9.51
CA PHE A 607 -8.62 4.76 10.60
C PHE A 607 -7.17 4.35 10.91
N GLU A 608 -6.91 4.08 12.17
CA GLU A 608 -5.71 3.43 12.69
C GLU A 608 -6.08 2.05 13.21
N THR A 609 -5.16 1.09 13.07
CA THR A 609 -5.33 -0.25 13.63
C THR A 609 -5.01 -0.23 15.11
N THR A 610 -5.88 -0.87 15.90
CA THR A 610 -5.63 -1.19 17.30
C THR A 610 -5.81 -2.69 17.52
N PRO A 611 -5.29 -3.27 18.62
CA PRO A 611 -5.56 -4.66 18.97
C PRO A 611 -7.06 -5.00 19.11
N HIS A 612 -7.92 -3.99 19.30
CA HIS A 612 -9.35 -4.15 19.54
C HIS A 612 -10.21 -3.72 18.35
N GLY A 613 -9.61 -3.38 17.20
CA GLY A 613 -10.32 -2.99 15.99
C GLY A 613 -9.82 -1.70 15.37
N LEU A 614 -10.68 -1.04 14.60
CA LEU A 614 -10.36 0.20 13.90
C LEU A 614 -10.82 1.40 14.72
N LYS A 615 -9.95 2.39 14.87
CA LYS A 615 -10.28 3.66 15.53
C LYS A 615 -9.99 4.81 14.58
N LEU A 616 -10.73 5.91 14.65
CA LEU A 616 -10.34 7.11 13.91
C LEU A 616 -8.92 7.54 14.27
N ALA A 617 -8.13 7.73 13.22
CA ALA A 617 -6.79 8.29 13.32
C ALA A 617 -6.87 9.69 13.94
N SER A 618 -6.03 9.96 14.93
CA SER A 618 -5.91 11.31 15.53
C SER A 618 -5.46 12.34 14.50
#